data_AF-D4RWW2-F1
#
_entry.id   AF-D4RWW2-F1
#
_cell.length_a   1.000
_cell.length_b   1.000
_cell.length_c   1.000
_cell.angle_alpha   90.00
_cell.angle_beta   90.00
_cell.angle_gamma   90.00
#
_symmetry.space_group_name_H-M   'P 1'
#
loop_
_entity.id
_entity.type
_entity.pdbx_description
1 polymer ?
#
loop_
_entity_poly.entity_id
_entity_poly.type
_entity_poly.pdbx_seq_one_letter_code
_entity_poly.pdbx_strand_id
1 'polypeptide(L)'
;MQLYPAIDLKDGKCVRLRQGEFKDITVYSEEPYKVAKYFEDMGASFIHLVDLDGALAGKAVNEDTIKKIVKEVTIPCELGGGIRTLEDIERVLSYGIYRVIIGTKAVNEPEFVKAAVEKFGAEHIVVGVDAKDGMVAIQGWEQVSSIKALDLCLKMKSYGVRTIVYTDIAKDGMLSGPNVAMTKELTDKTGLNIVASGGMSSMQDLANLDEAGIKGAIIGKAVYENKINIEEAVHTYERKECEVMFSSLKLNSDGMIPVVVQDYMTNEVLMVAYMNEEAYNKTVSTGRMTYYSRSRNELWIKGLTSGHFQYVKELYLDCDKDTLLAKVLQIGNACHTGAYSCFFNKLI
;
A
#
# COMPACT_ATOMS: atom_id res chain seq x y z
N MET A 1 0.01 4.64 -3.07
CA MET A 1 0.61 3.90 -1.95
C MET A 1 0.78 2.42 -2.30
N GLN A 2 1.60 1.62 -1.61
CA GLN A 2 1.57 0.15 -1.72
C GLN A 2 0.31 -0.41 -1.05
N LEU A 3 -0.39 -1.35 -1.68
CA LEU A 3 -1.46 -2.09 -1.03
C LEU A 3 -0.97 -3.49 -0.64
N TYR A 4 -1.48 -3.99 0.47
CA TYR A 4 -1.15 -5.30 1.01
C TYR A 4 -2.45 -6.06 1.30
N PRO A 5 -3.00 -6.77 0.31
CA PRO A 5 -4.13 -7.66 0.53
C PRO A 5 -3.75 -8.73 1.53
N ALA A 6 -4.61 -8.91 2.55
CA ALA A 6 -4.26 -9.70 3.72
C ALA A 6 -5.00 -11.04 3.79
N ILE A 7 -4.25 -12.08 4.16
CA ILE A 7 -4.75 -13.43 4.42
C ILE A 7 -4.37 -13.79 5.86
N ASP A 8 -5.37 -14.01 6.70
CA ASP A 8 -5.14 -14.55 8.04
C ASP A 8 -5.29 -16.08 7.97
N LEU A 9 -4.31 -16.80 8.53
CA LEU A 9 -4.24 -18.25 8.50
C LEU A 9 -4.62 -18.81 9.86
N LYS A 10 -5.62 -19.71 9.86
CA LYS A 10 -5.99 -20.51 11.02
C LYS A 10 -6.39 -21.93 10.59
N ASP A 11 -5.84 -22.94 11.25
CA ASP A 11 -6.07 -24.37 10.98
C ASP A 11 -5.87 -24.72 9.50
N GLY A 12 -4.87 -24.09 8.86
CA GLY A 12 -4.56 -24.23 7.44
C GLY A 12 -5.47 -23.45 6.48
N LYS A 13 -6.44 -22.68 6.99
CA LYS A 13 -7.50 -22.00 6.22
C LYS A 13 -7.36 -20.49 6.24
N CYS A 14 -7.98 -19.84 5.25
CA CYS A 14 -8.07 -18.38 5.16
C CYS A 14 -9.29 -17.93 5.95
N VAL A 15 -9.06 -17.16 7.01
CA VAL A 15 -10.10 -16.74 7.95
C VAL A 15 -10.11 -15.23 8.17
N ARG A 16 -11.11 -14.74 8.91
CA ARG A 16 -11.03 -13.48 9.63
C ARG A 16 -11.58 -13.61 11.04
N LEU A 17 -10.92 -12.87 11.94
CA LEU A 17 -11.41 -12.59 13.28
C LEU A 17 -12.25 -11.32 13.27
N ARG A 18 -13.30 -11.27 14.08
CA ARG A 18 -13.99 -10.01 14.39
C ARG A 18 -13.28 -9.35 15.58
N GLN A 19 -12.69 -8.17 15.39
CA GLN A 19 -11.93 -7.43 16.42
C GLN A 19 -10.82 -8.26 17.09
N GLY A 20 -10.17 -9.17 16.36
CA GLY A 20 -9.15 -10.05 16.93
C GLY A 20 -9.69 -11.13 17.89
N GLU A 21 -11.01 -11.27 18.04
CA GLU A 21 -11.60 -12.29 18.90
C GLU A 21 -11.65 -13.66 18.22
N PHE A 22 -10.91 -14.62 18.77
CA PHE A 22 -10.83 -16.01 18.28
C PHE A 22 -12.13 -16.81 18.37
N LYS A 23 -13.18 -16.28 19.02
CA LYS A 23 -14.47 -16.95 19.15
C LYS A 23 -15.41 -16.69 17.96
N ASP A 24 -15.21 -15.59 17.24
CA ASP A 24 -16.02 -15.17 16.09
C ASP A 24 -15.20 -15.27 14.79
N ILE A 25 -14.99 -16.50 14.31
CA ILE A 25 -14.22 -16.81 13.11
C ILE A 25 -15.15 -16.98 11.90
N THR A 26 -14.83 -16.30 10.81
CA THR A 26 -15.40 -16.61 9.48
C THR A 26 -14.34 -17.24 8.60
N VAL A 27 -14.64 -18.40 8.02
CA VAL A 27 -13.77 -19.05 7.02
C VAL A 27 -14.16 -18.53 5.64
N TYR A 28 -13.20 -17.88 4.95
CA TYR A 28 -13.40 -17.36 3.60
C TYR A 28 -12.92 -18.32 2.53
N SER A 29 -11.92 -19.15 2.83
CA SER A 29 -11.45 -20.18 1.92
C SER A 29 -10.71 -21.29 2.66
N GLU A 30 -10.95 -22.52 2.25
CA GLU A 30 -10.19 -23.70 2.66
C GLU A 30 -8.84 -23.80 1.91
N GLU A 31 -8.64 -22.96 0.89
CA GLU A 31 -7.50 -22.99 -0.01
C GLU A 31 -6.81 -21.61 -0.08
N PRO A 32 -6.01 -21.22 0.94
CA PRO A 32 -5.40 -19.88 1.01
C PRO A 32 -4.51 -19.52 -0.17
N TYR A 33 -3.82 -20.51 -0.75
CA TYR A 33 -2.97 -20.32 -1.94
C TYR A 33 -3.76 -19.83 -3.16
N LYS A 34 -5.03 -20.24 -3.32
CA LYS A 34 -5.90 -19.70 -4.38
C LYS A 34 -6.31 -18.25 -4.11
N VAL A 35 -6.48 -17.87 -2.84
CA VAL A 35 -6.75 -16.47 -2.46
C VAL A 35 -5.54 -15.59 -2.75
N ALA A 36 -4.34 -16.08 -2.44
CA ALA A 36 -3.11 -15.39 -2.78
C ALA A 36 -2.96 -15.21 -4.30
N LYS A 37 -3.21 -16.29 -5.07
CA LYS A 37 -3.18 -16.24 -6.53
C LYS A 37 -4.19 -15.25 -7.10
N TYR A 38 -5.41 -15.23 -6.55
CA TYR A 38 -6.43 -14.25 -6.91
C TYR A 38 -5.95 -12.81 -6.68
N PHE A 39 -5.29 -12.50 -5.56
CA PHE A 39 -4.76 -11.15 -5.33
C PHE A 39 -3.68 -10.77 -6.35
N GLU A 40 -2.77 -11.69 -6.69
CA GLU A 40 -1.77 -11.47 -7.75
C GLU A 40 -2.43 -11.27 -9.12
N ASP A 41 -3.42 -12.09 -9.47
CA ASP A 41 -4.13 -12.00 -10.76
C ASP A 41 -4.90 -10.68 -10.91
N MET A 42 -5.32 -10.08 -9.79
CA MET A 42 -5.93 -8.75 -9.72
C MET A 42 -4.89 -7.61 -9.67
N GLY A 43 -3.61 -7.94 -9.83
CA GLY A 43 -2.51 -7.00 -10.01
C GLY A 43 -1.78 -6.57 -8.74
N ALA A 44 -2.15 -7.09 -7.56
CA ALA A 44 -1.45 -6.73 -6.32
C ALA A 44 0.04 -7.07 -6.43
N SER A 45 0.91 -6.20 -5.93
CA SER A 45 2.37 -6.42 -5.99
C SER A 45 2.99 -6.94 -4.70
N PHE A 46 2.19 -7.11 -3.63
CA PHE A 46 2.65 -7.61 -2.34
C PHE A 46 1.48 -8.26 -1.57
N ILE A 47 1.71 -9.36 -0.84
CA ILE A 47 0.69 -10.01 0.00
C ILE A 47 1.09 -9.94 1.49
N HIS A 48 0.12 -9.65 2.36
CA HIS A 48 0.28 -9.71 3.81
C HIS A 48 -0.30 -11.00 4.39
N LEU A 49 0.51 -11.79 5.09
CA LEU A 49 0.10 -13.04 5.72
C LEU A 49 0.21 -12.93 7.24
N VAL A 50 -0.78 -13.47 7.95
CA VAL A 50 -0.75 -13.61 9.41
C VAL A 50 -0.99 -15.05 9.81
N ASP A 51 0.00 -15.71 10.43
CA ASP A 51 -0.19 -17.01 11.09
C ASP A 51 -0.83 -16.78 12.48
N LEU A 52 -2.16 -16.86 12.55
CA LEU A 52 -2.89 -16.63 13.80
C LEU A 52 -2.62 -17.73 14.82
N ASP A 53 -2.53 -18.99 14.37
CA ASP A 53 -2.17 -20.10 15.26
C ASP A 53 -0.74 -19.94 15.75
N GLY A 54 0.16 -19.46 14.89
CA GLY A 54 1.54 -19.20 15.28
C GLY A 54 1.67 -18.03 16.26
N ALA A 55 0.87 -16.97 16.09
CA ALA A 55 0.79 -15.85 17.03
C ALA A 55 0.43 -16.34 18.45
N LEU A 56 -0.54 -17.26 18.56
CA LEU A 56 -0.96 -17.88 19.81
C LEU A 56 0.07 -18.88 20.37
N ALA A 57 0.59 -19.77 19.52
CA ALA A 57 1.50 -20.84 19.94
C ALA A 57 2.93 -20.35 20.21
N GLY A 58 3.30 -19.16 19.71
CA GLY A 58 4.65 -18.61 19.81
C GLY A 58 5.68 -19.29 18.90
N LYS A 59 5.22 -20.02 17.87
CA LYS A 59 6.03 -20.65 16.81
C LYS A 59 5.18 -20.79 15.55
N ALA A 60 5.76 -20.84 14.37
CA ALA A 60 5.01 -21.09 13.14
C ALA A 60 4.24 -22.43 13.22
N VAL A 61 2.94 -22.41 12.90
CA VAL A 61 2.06 -23.59 12.90
C VAL A 61 1.58 -23.91 11.48
N ASN A 62 1.31 -22.90 10.67
CA ASN A 62 0.76 -23.06 9.32
C ASN A 62 1.85 -23.18 8.23
N GLU A 63 2.98 -23.81 8.55
CA GLU A 63 4.18 -23.85 7.69
C GLU A 63 3.91 -24.41 6.28
N ASP A 64 3.23 -25.55 6.18
CA ASP A 64 2.95 -26.18 4.88
C ASP A 64 2.03 -25.32 4.01
N THR A 65 1.04 -24.67 4.63
CA THR A 65 0.14 -23.73 3.96
C THR A 65 0.90 -22.51 3.46
N ILE A 66 1.78 -21.93 4.27
CA ILE A 66 2.63 -20.79 3.90
C ILE A 66 3.54 -21.15 2.73
N LYS A 67 4.23 -22.30 2.79
CA LYS A 67 5.07 -22.82 1.70
C LYS A 67 4.28 -23.05 0.42
N LYS A 68 3.00 -23.44 0.51
CA LYS A 68 2.14 -23.60 -0.65
C LYS A 68 1.76 -22.23 -1.26
N ILE A 69 1.45 -21.23 -0.44
CA ILE A 69 1.15 -19.86 -0.90
C ILE A 69 2.34 -19.28 -1.68
N VAL A 70 3.53 -19.25 -1.09
CA VAL A 70 4.72 -18.64 -1.71
C VAL A 70 5.20 -19.37 -2.97
N LYS A 71 4.81 -20.63 -3.18
CA LYS A 71 5.06 -21.36 -4.43
C LYS A 71 4.04 -21.03 -5.53
N GLU A 72 2.85 -20.60 -5.15
CA GLU A 72 1.74 -20.33 -6.07
C GLU A 72 1.83 -18.93 -6.69
N VAL A 73 2.44 -17.98 -5.98
CA VAL A 73 2.58 -16.59 -6.41
C VAL A 73 4.02 -16.22 -6.72
N THR A 74 4.22 -15.22 -7.57
CA THR A 74 5.52 -14.65 -7.93
C THR A 74 5.82 -13.35 -7.20
N ILE A 75 4.80 -12.69 -6.64
CA ILE A 75 4.93 -11.46 -5.85
C ILE A 75 5.39 -11.74 -4.41
N PRO A 76 6.13 -10.80 -3.78
CA PRO A 76 6.61 -10.96 -2.42
C PRO A 76 5.48 -11.06 -1.40
N CYS A 77 5.72 -11.88 -0.38
CA CYS A 77 4.84 -12.05 0.77
C CYS A 77 5.55 -11.61 2.06
N GLU A 78 4.82 -10.96 2.97
CA GLU A 78 5.26 -10.72 4.34
C GLU A 78 4.51 -11.61 5.31
N LEU A 79 5.16 -12.05 6.38
CA LEU A 79 4.56 -12.92 7.38
C LEU A 79 4.68 -12.35 8.80
N GLY A 80 3.54 -12.19 9.46
CA GLY A 80 3.44 -12.03 10.91
C GLY A 80 2.92 -13.28 11.61
N GLY A 81 3.17 -13.40 12.91
CA GLY A 81 2.66 -14.48 13.75
C GLY A 81 3.72 -15.53 14.12
N GLY A 82 4.00 -15.69 15.42
CA GLY A 82 4.84 -16.77 15.94
C GLY A 82 6.35 -16.64 15.77
N ILE A 83 6.86 -15.45 15.44
CA ILE A 83 8.30 -15.21 15.23
C ILE A 83 8.94 -14.75 16.54
N ARG A 84 9.75 -15.61 17.17
CA ARG A 84 10.29 -15.38 18.52
C ARG A 84 11.81 -15.48 18.60
N THR A 85 12.49 -16.10 17.63
CA THR A 85 13.95 -16.21 17.61
C THR A 85 14.54 -15.82 16.24
N LEU A 86 15.87 -15.65 16.16
CA LEU A 86 16.53 -15.35 14.88
C LEU A 86 16.47 -16.57 13.96
N GLU A 87 16.46 -17.77 14.51
CA GLU A 87 16.28 -19.03 13.79
C GLU A 87 14.88 -19.13 13.19
N ASP A 88 13.84 -18.62 13.88
CA ASP A 88 12.49 -18.53 13.29
C ASP A 88 12.49 -17.63 12.06
N ILE A 89 13.18 -16.48 12.11
CA ILE A 89 13.29 -15.55 10.97
C ILE A 89 13.99 -16.23 9.80
N GLU A 90 15.17 -16.81 10.05
CA GLU A 90 15.95 -17.53 9.03
C GLU A 90 15.14 -18.65 8.38
N ARG A 91 14.42 -19.42 9.22
CA ARG A 91 13.56 -20.49 8.76
C ARG A 91 12.40 -19.96 7.90
N VAL A 92 11.69 -18.91 8.34
CA VAL A 92 10.58 -18.32 7.56
C VAL A 92 11.05 -17.74 6.23
N LEU A 93 12.16 -17.00 6.22
CA LEU A 93 12.74 -16.45 4.99
C LEU A 93 13.12 -17.58 4.01
N SER A 94 13.61 -18.73 4.51
CA SER A 94 13.95 -19.89 3.67
C SER A 94 12.76 -20.49 2.91
N TYR A 95 11.52 -20.16 3.29
CA TYR A 95 10.33 -20.61 2.59
C TYR A 95 10.09 -19.82 1.30
N GLY A 96 10.72 -18.65 1.14
CA GLY A 96 10.40 -17.67 0.10
C GLY A 96 9.58 -16.48 0.61
N ILE A 97 9.35 -16.36 1.92
CA ILE A 97 8.82 -15.13 2.51
C ILE A 97 9.85 -14.02 2.36
N TYR A 98 9.42 -12.87 1.86
CA TYR A 98 10.31 -11.74 1.61
C TYR A 98 10.69 -11.03 2.90
N ARG A 99 9.73 -10.79 3.81
CA ARG A 99 10.02 -10.11 5.08
C ARG A 99 9.12 -10.59 6.21
N VAL A 100 9.61 -10.45 7.43
CA VAL A 100 8.92 -10.89 8.65
C VAL A 100 8.42 -9.70 9.46
N ILE A 101 7.28 -9.88 10.13
CA ILE A 101 6.67 -8.88 11.01
C ILE A 101 6.84 -9.31 12.46
N ILE A 102 7.59 -8.50 13.22
CA ILE A 102 7.84 -8.71 14.65
C ILE A 102 6.90 -7.80 15.44
N GLY A 103 5.89 -8.39 16.09
CA GLY A 103 4.94 -7.67 16.96
C GLY A 103 5.39 -7.62 18.41
N THR A 104 4.74 -8.39 19.29
CA THR A 104 4.98 -8.39 20.76
C THR A 104 6.45 -8.42 21.19
N LYS A 105 7.31 -9.16 20.47
CA LYS A 105 8.75 -9.25 20.82
C LYS A 105 9.49 -7.92 20.61
N ALA A 106 9.07 -7.09 19.65
CA ALA A 106 9.63 -5.75 19.46
C ALA A 106 9.36 -4.81 20.63
N VAL A 107 8.29 -5.06 21.39
CA VAL A 107 7.94 -4.26 22.57
C VAL A 107 8.69 -4.76 23.81
N ASN A 108 8.67 -6.07 24.06
CA ASN A 108 9.21 -6.66 25.28
C ASN A 108 10.74 -6.81 25.25
N GLU A 109 11.31 -7.12 24.08
CA GLU A 109 12.74 -7.38 23.88
C GLU A 109 13.25 -6.60 22.65
N PRO A 110 13.24 -5.26 22.67
CA PRO A 110 13.48 -4.45 21.48
C PRO A 110 14.89 -4.65 20.87
N GLU A 111 15.89 -5.06 21.67
CA GLU A 111 17.23 -5.44 21.16
C GLU A 111 17.22 -6.63 20.19
N PHE A 112 16.20 -7.50 20.29
CA PHE A 112 15.99 -8.57 19.31
C PHE A 112 15.79 -8.02 17.90
N VAL A 113 15.04 -6.91 17.76
CA VAL A 113 14.78 -6.27 16.47
C VAL A 113 16.08 -5.71 15.89
N LYS A 114 16.91 -5.08 16.73
CA LYS A 114 18.22 -4.58 16.32
C LYS A 114 19.10 -5.71 15.77
N ALA A 115 19.22 -6.81 16.52
CA ALA A 115 19.97 -7.97 16.08
C ALA A 115 19.41 -8.59 14.78
N ALA A 116 18.08 -8.61 14.62
CA ALA A 116 17.44 -9.10 13.40
C ALA A 116 17.74 -8.19 12.20
N VAL A 117 17.68 -6.86 12.35
CA VAL A 117 18.04 -5.91 11.29
C VAL A 117 19.50 -6.04 10.91
N GLU A 118 20.40 -6.18 11.89
CA GLU A 118 21.85 -6.36 11.65
C GLU A 118 22.17 -7.66 10.92
N LYS A 119 21.47 -8.77 11.25
CA LYS A 119 21.72 -10.08 10.64
C LYS A 119 21.06 -10.24 9.27
N PHE A 120 19.83 -9.77 9.09
CA PHE A 120 19.01 -10.08 7.92
C PHE A 120 18.79 -8.90 6.98
N GLY A 121 19.08 -7.65 7.38
CA GLY A 121 18.81 -6.47 6.57
C GLY A 121 17.46 -5.81 6.90
N ALA A 122 17.40 -4.48 6.74
CA ALA A 122 16.25 -3.67 7.14
C ALA A 122 15.02 -3.86 6.24
N GLU A 123 15.23 -4.35 5.02
CA GLU A 123 14.20 -4.70 4.04
C GLU A 123 13.44 -5.98 4.41
N HIS A 124 14.09 -6.88 5.15
CA HIS A 124 13.56 -8.17 5.59
C HIS A 124 12.84 -8.10 6.95
N ILE A 125 12.96 -6.99 7.69
CA ILE A 125 12.40 -6.82 9.04
C ILE A 125 11.39 -5.68 9.09
N VAL A 126 10.15 -6.02 9.47
CA VAL A 126 9.06 -5.09 9.76
C VAL A 126 8.67 -5.22 11.22
N VAL A 127 8.26 -4.11 11.85
CA VAL A 127 7.71 -4.16 13.21
C VAL A 127 6.22 -3.88 13.18
N GLY A 128 5.45 -4.73 13.86
CA GLY A 128 4.02 -4.53 14.09
C GLY A 128 3.81 -3.71 15.37
N VAL A 129 3.12 -2.59 15.24
CA VAL A 129 2.73 -1.70 16.34
C VAL A 129 1.21 -1.66 16.41
N ASP A 130 0.66 -2.49 17.27
CA ASP A 130 -0.76 -2.49 17.59
C ASP A 130 -1.00 -1.49 18.72
N ALA A 131 -1.95 -0.57 18.57
CA ALA A 131 -2.20 0.45 19.57
C ALA A 131 -3.68 0.74 19.79
N LYS A 132 -4.00 1.11 21.03
CA LYS A 132 -5.31 1.63 21.46
C LYS A 132 -5.09 2.98 22.11
N ASP A 133 -5.80 4.00 21.65
CA ASP A 133 -5.70 5.37 22.17
C ASP A 133 -4.24 5.89 22.20
N GLY A 134 -3.44 5.51 21.19
CA GLY A 134 -2.03 5.87 21.06
C GLY A 134 -1.05 5.07 21.92
N MET A 135 -1.53 4.13 22.73
CA MET A 135 -0.73 3.27 23.60
C MET A 135 -0.58 1.87 23.02
N VAL A 136 0.63 1.32 23.05
CA VAL A 136 0.95 0.02 22.44
C VAL A 136 0.28 -1.12 23.21
N ALA A 137 -0.41 -2.00 22.49
CA ALA A 137 -0.97 -3.24 23.00
C ALA A 137 -0.06 -4.43 22.66
N ILE A 138 0.01 -5.39 23.58
CA ILE A 138 0.82 -6.61 23.47
C ILE A 138 -0.03 -7.85 23.79
N GLN A 139 0.53 -9.04 23.57
CA GLN A 139 -0.13 -10.34 23.84
C GLN A 139 -1.46 -10.51 23.08
N GLY A 140 -1.48 -10.27 21.77
CA GLY A 140 -2.71 -10.42 20.99
C GLY A 140 -3.83 -9.44 21.42
N TRP A 141 -3.43 -8.25 21.87
CA TRP A 141 -4.30 -7.13 22.28
C TRP A 141 -4.93 -7.23 23.66
N GLU A 142 -4.60 -8.25 24.45
CA GLU A 142 -5.12 -8.42 25.81
C GLU A 142 -4.54 -7.41 26.81
N GLN A 143 -3.31 -6.94 26.60
CA GLN A 143 -2.61 -6.06 27.53
C GLN A 143 -2.19 -4.74 26.87
N VAL A 144 -2.70 -3.61 27.37
CA VAL A 144 -2.24 -2.26 26.98
C VAL A 144 -1.03 -1.89 27.84
N SER A 145 0.08 -1.56 27.20
CA SER A 145 1.32 -1.12 27.87
C SER A 145 1.31 0.39 28.18
N SER A 146 2.29 0.85 28.95
CA SER A 146 2.55 2.28 29.18
C SER A 146 3.37 2.95 28.08
N ILE A 147 3.69 2.24 26.99
CA ILE A 147 4.53 2.74 25.90
C ILE A 147 3.64 3.39 24.84
N LYS A 148 3.98 4.61 24.43
CA LYS A 148 3.31 5.28 23.31
C LYS A 148 3.78 4.70 21.98
N ALA A 149 2.86 4.59 21.02
CA ALA A 149 3.16 4.08 19.69
C ALA A 149 4.28 4.90 19.00
N LEU A 150 4.27 6.23 19.15
CA LEU A 150 5.29 7.12 18.59
C LEU A 150 6.69 6.83 19.17
N ASP A 151 6.78 6.65 20.49
CA ASP A 151 8.06 6.40 21.17
C ASP A 151 8.65 5.06 20.73
N LEU A 152 7.80 4.05 20.57
CA LEU A 152 8.22 2.76 20.03
C LEU A 152 8.71 2.91 18.57
N CYS A 153 7.99 3.62 17.71
CA CYS A 153 8.40 3.83 16.32
C CYS A 153 9.74 4.55 16.22
N LEU A 154 9.98 5.60 17.03
CA LEU A 154 11.26 6.31 17.08
C LEU A 154 12.41 5.40 17.56
N LYS A 155 12.13 4.52 18.52
CA LYS A 155 13.10 3.51 18.97
C LYS A 155 13.39 2.48 17.88
N MET A 156 12.39 1.99 17.17
CA MET A 156 12.60 1.05 16.06
C MET A 156 13.40 1.69 14.93
N LYS A 157 13.16 2.97 14.64
CA LYS A 157 13.98 3.76 13.70
C LYS A 157 15.45 3.77 14.09
N SER A 158 15.76 3.99 15.38
CA SER A 158 17.16 4.01 15.83
C SER A 158 17.84 2.65 15.75
N TYR A 159 17.07 1.56 15.64
CA TYR A 159 17.56 0.20 15.39
C TYR A 159 17.61 -0.16 13.90
N GLY A 160 17.35 0.80 13.01
CA GLY A 160 17.48 0.62 11.56
C GLY A 160 16.22 0.09 10.88
N VAL A 161 15.10 -0.10 11.60
CA VAL A 161 13.82 -0.47 10.99
C VAL A 161 13.36 0.63 10.05
N ARG A 162 12.90 0.24 8.85
CA ARG A 162 12.39 1.18 7.82
C ARG A 162 10.88 1.19 7.71
N THR A 163 10.24 0.05 8.01
CA THR A 163 8.79 -0.13 7.83
C THR A 163 8.13 -0.56 9.12
N ILE A 164 7.00 0.08 9.45
CA ILE A 164 6.14 -0.26 10.58
C ILE A 164 4.74 -0.58 10.04
N VAL A 165 4.15 -1.68 10.49
CA VAL A 165 2.71 -1.91 10.35
C VAL A 165 2.05 -1.33 11.59
N TYR A 166 1.26 -0.28 11.43
CA TYR A 166 0.53 0.33 12.54
C TYR A 166 -0.94 -0.10 12.49
N THR A 167 -1.39 -0.79 13.53
CA THR A 167 -2.79 -1.23 13.66
C THR A 167 -3.48 -0.45 14.77
N ASP A 168 -4.55 0.27 14.43
CA ASP A 168 -5.48 0.78 15.45
C ASP A 168 -6.47 -0.32 15.82
N ILE A 169 -6.24 -0.94 16.98
CA ILE A 169 -7.02 -2.12 17.39
C ILE A 169 -8.50 -1.78 17.67
N ALA A 170 -8.82 -0.53 17.98
CA ALA A 170 -10.20 -0.11 18.20
C ALA A 170 -11.01 -0.10 16.89
N LYS A 171 -10.32 -0.02 15.76
CA LYS A 171 -10.94 0.02 14.43
C LYS A 171 -10.84 -1.31 13.68
N ASP A 172 -9.94 -2.21 14.07
CA ASP A 172 -9.71 -3.43 13.29
C ASP A 172 -10.93 -4.34 13.18
N GLY A 173 -11.19 -4.84 11.96
CA GLY A 173 -12.35 -5.66 11.62
C GLY A 173 -13.72 -4.96 11.69
N MET A 174 -13.78 -3.68 12.06
CA MET A 174 -15.02 -2.91 12.27
C MET A 174 -15.58 -2.24 11.02
N LEU A 175 -14.77 -2.10 9.96
CA LEU A 175 -15.15 -1.42 8.73
C LEU A 175 -15.66 0.01 9.01
N SER A 176 -14.96 0.73 9.88
CA SER A 176 -15.26 2.10 10.32
C SER A 176 -14.23 3.15 9.82
N GLY A 177 -13.35 2.74 8.90
CA GLY A 177 -12.26 3.51 8.35
C GLY A 177 -10.98 3.46 9.20
N PRO A 178 -9.79 3.56 8.61
CA PRO A 178 -8.52 3.49 9.34
C PRO A 178 -8.27 4.74 10.19
N ASN A 179 -7.24 4.71 11.04
CA ASN A 179 -6.80 5.89 11.78
C ASN A 179 -5.82 6.73 10.95
N VAL A 180 -6.36 7.47 9.98
CA VAL A 180 -5.57 8.32 9.06
C VAL A 180 -4.74 9.35 9.83
N ALA A 181 -5.34 10.00 10.83
CA ALA A 181 -4.68 11.07 11.59
C ALA A 181 -3.43 10.55 12.35
N MET A 182 -3.57 9.46 13.10
CA MET A 182 -2.45 8.89 13.84
C MET A 182 -1.40 8.30 12.90
N THR A 183 -1.81 7.62 11.83
CA THR A 183 -0.87 7.06 10.85
C THR A 183 -0.04 8.17 10.18
N LYS A 184 -0.68 9.28 9.83
CA LYS A 184 0.00 10.47 9.30
C LYS A 184 0.96 11.07 10.33
N GLU A 185 0.54 11.23 11.58
CA GLU A 185 1.40 11.75 12.65
C GLU A 185 2.67 10.90 12.83
N LEU A 186 2.52 9.57 12.86
CA LEU A 186 3.66 8.65 12.95
C LEU A 186 4.57 8.78 11.73
N THR A 187 3.99 8.87 10.53
CA THR A 187 4.74 9.05 9.28
C THR A 187 5.57 10.34 9.32
N ASP A 188 4.94 11.47 9.64
CA ASP A 188 5.58 12.79 9.61
C ASP A 188 6.66 12.90 10.70
N LYS A 189 6.38 12.43 11.93
CA LYS A 189 7.31 12.57 13.07
C LYS A 189 8.48 11.61 13.01
N THR A 190 8.31 10.43 12.41
CA THR A 190 9.37 9.42 12.36
C THR A 190 10.08 9.40 11.01
N GLY A 191 9.44 9.79 9.91
CA GLY A 191 9.95 9.60 8.56
C GLY A 191 10.09 8.12 8.14
N LEU A 192 9.50 7.19 8.91
CA LEU A 192 9.43 5.78 8.56
C LEU A 192 8.32 5.53 7.54
N ASN A 193 8.40 4.40 6.86
CA ASN A 193 7.30 3.88 6.05
C ASN A 193 6.24 3.26 6.98
N ILE A 194 5.23 4.03 7.37
CA ILE A 194 4.11 3.53 8.16
C ILE A 194 3.03 2.97 7.23
N VAL A 195 2.75 1.68 7.40
CA VAL A 195 1.67 0.96 6.71
C VAL A 195 0.44 0.99 7.61
N ALA A 196 -0.65 1.58 7.11
CA ALA A 196 -1.92 1.62 7.81
C ALA A 196 -2.57 0.22 7.87
N SER A 197 -2.94 -0.23 9.06
CA SER A 197 -3.71 -1.44 9.29
C SER A 197 -4.88 -1.15 10.24
N GLY A 198 -5.95 -1.93 10.13
CA GLY A 198 -7.14 -1.79 10.97
C GLY A 198 -8.23 -0.89 10.38
N GLY A 199 -9.44 -1.43 10.26
CA GLY A 199 -10.67 -0.66 10.03
C GLY A 199 -10.96 -0.25 8.60
N MET A 200 -10.11 -0.58 7.64
CA MET A 200 -10.36 -0.32 6.21
C MET A 200 -11.75 -0.79 5.80
N SER A 201 -12.56 0.09 5.21
CA SER A 201 -13.98 -0.17 4.94
C SER A 201 -14.41 0.10 3.50
N SER A 202 -13.70 0.96 2.77
CA SER A 202 -14.13 1.43 1.46
C SER A 202 -12.97 1.99 0.61
N MET A 203 -13.23 2.21 -0.68
CA MET A 203 -12.32 2.94 -1.58
C MET A 203 -12.04 4.38 -1.13
N GLN A 204 -12.98 5.01 -0.41
CA GLN A 204 -12.79 6.35 0.14
C GLN A 204 -11.73 6.37 1.25
N ASP A 205 -11.63 5.30 2.05
CA ASP A 205 -10.57 5.20 3.06
C ASP A 205 -9.19 5.15 2.41
N LEU A 206 -9.04 4.43 1.31
CA LEU A 206 -7.82 4.41 0.52
C LEU A 206 -7.52 5.80 -0.07
N ALA A 207 -8.52 6.51 -0.57
CA ALA A 207 -8.34 7.89 -1.03
C ALA A 207 -7.83 8.81 0.09
N ASN A 208 -8.43 8.70 1.29
CA ASN A 208 -8.04 9.50 2.45
C ASN A 208 -6.60 9.21 2.91
N LEU A 209 -6.18 7.94 2.90
CA LEU A 209 -4.80 7.55 3.20
C LEU A 209 -3.81 8.09 2.14
N ASP A 210 -4.17 8.00 0.86
CA ASP A 210 -3.31 8.47 -0.23
C ASP A 210 -3.09 9.99 -0.16
N GLU A 211 -4.17 10.73 0.09
CA GLU A 211 -4.16 12.19 0.24
C GLU A 211 -3.40 12.64 1.49
N ALA A 212 -3.42 11.84 2.56
CA ALA A 212 -2.60 12.05 3.75
C ALA A 212 -1.10 11.79 3.53
N GLY A 213 -0.72 11.23 2.37
CA GLY A 213 0.67 10.89 2.01
C GLY A 213 1.16 9.56 2.57
N ILE A 214 0.25 8.72 3.08
CA ILE A 214 0.57 7.42 3.67
C ILE A 214 1.00 6.46 2.56
N LYS A 215 2.06 5.68 2.83
CA LYS A 215 2.80 4.94 1.79
C LYS A 215 2.41 3.47 1.69
N GLY A 216 1.70 2.94 2.68
CA GLY A 216 1.18 1.57 2.63
C GLY A 216 -0.17 1.41 3.32
N ALA A 217 -0.98 0.47 2.84
CA ALA A 217 -2.22 0.08 3.49
C ALA A 217 -2.47 -1.43 3.40
N ILE A 218 -2.78 -2.05 4.54
CA ILE A 218 -3.26 -3.43 4.60
C ILE A 218 -4.77 -3.45 4.36
N ILE A 219 -5.22 -4.28 3.41
CA ILE A 219 -6.63 -4.45 3.08
C ILE A 219 -7.04 -5.90 3.31
N GLY A 220 -7.92 -6.11 4.29
CA GLY A 220 -8.37 -7.43 4.70
C GLY A 220 -9.85 -7.62 4.44
N LYS A 221 -10.64 -7.63 5.51
CA LYS A 221 -12.09 -7.90 5.53
C LYS A 221 -12.90 -7.17 4.45
N ALA A 222 -12.59 -5.91 4.15
CA ALA A 222 -13.30 -5.13 3.14
C ALA A 222 -13.22 -5.72 1.72
N VAL A 223 -12.14 -6.43 1.37
CA VAL A 223 -12.02 -7.10 0.07
C VAL A 223 -12.95 -8.31 0.03
N TYR A 224 -12.93 -9.15 1.07
CA TYR A 224 -13.76 -10.35 1.14
C TYR A 224 -15.27 -10.03 1.22
N GLU A 225 -15.64 -8.89 1.81
CA GLU A 225 -17.03 -8.40 1.85
C GLU A 225 -17.42 -7.57 0.62
N ASN A 226 -16.60 -7.56 -0.45
CA ASN A 226 -16.83 -6.82 -1.69
C ASN A 226 -17.04 -5.30 -1.50
N LYS A 227 -16.52 -4.71 -0.42
CA LYS A 227 -16.56 -3.26 -0.16
C LYS A 227 -15.40 -2.51 -0.82
N ILE A 228 -14.31 -3.24 -1.11
CA ILE A 228 -13.19 -2.77 -1.89
C ILE A 228 -12.99 -3.77 -3.03
N ASN A 229 -13.12 -3.29 -4.27
CA ASN A 229 -12.69 -4.04 -5.43
C ASN A 229 -11.15 -3.99 -5.47
N ILE A 230 -10.51 -5.16 -5.35
CA ILE A 230 -9.05 -5.27 -5.25
C ILE A 230 -8.35 -4.77 -6.52
N GLU A 231 -8.85 -5.16 -7.70
CA GLU A 231 -8.30 -4.76 -8.98
C GLU A 231 -8.35 -3.24 -9.14
N GLU A 232 -9.52 -2.64 -8.88
CA GLU A 232 -9.68 -1.18 -8.91
C GLU A 232 -8.77 -0.47 -7.90
N ALA A 233 -8.66 -0.99 -6.67
CA ALA A 233 -7.83 -0.42 -5.62
C ALA A 233 -6.35 -0.43 -6.00
N VAL A 234 -5.82 -1.57 -6.39
CA VAL A 234 -4.44 -1.72 -6.84
C VAL A 234 -4.16 -0.80 -8.01
N HIS A 235 -5.01 -0.87 -9.04
CA HIS A 235 -4.92 -0.03 -10.22
C HIS A 235 -4.93 1.47 -9.90
N THR A 236 -5.68 1.90 -8.89
CA THR A 236 -5.82 3.33 -8.55
C THR A 236 -4.69 3.82 -7.65
N TYR A 237 -4.23 2.99 -6.72
CA TYR A 237 -3.36 3.43 -5.63
C TYR A 237 -1.95 2.87 -5.68
N GLU A 238 -1.74 1.63 -6.15
CA GLU A 238 -0.37 1.10 -6.28
C GLU A 238 0.43 1.90 -7.30
N ARG A 239 1.58 2.42 -6.84
CA ARG A 239 2.49 3.21 -7.68
C ARG A 239 3.69 2.34 -8.00
N LYS A 240 4.01 2.18 -9.28
CA LYS A 240 5.33 1.68 -9.70
C LYS A 240 6.36 2.80 -9.49
N GLU A 241 7.56 2.46 -9.05
CA GLU A 241 8.65 3.45 -9.00
C GLU A 241 8.90 3.99 -10.41
N CYS A 242 8.95 5.32 -10.54
CA CYS A 242 9.31 5.95 -11.80
C CYS A 242 10.83 6.06 -11.85
N GLU A 243 11.45 5.31 -12.75
CA GLU A 243 12.91 5.27 -12.92
C GLU A 243 13.48 6.55 -13.56
N VAL A 244 12.61 7.42 -14.11
CA VAL A 244 13.02 8.60 -14.89
C VAL A 244 12.89 9.87 -14.04
N MET A 245 14.03 10.51 -13.79
CA MET A 245 14.09 11.83 -13.14
C MET A 245 13.71 12.94 -14.12
N PHE A 246 12.96 13.95 -13.67
CA PHE A 246 12.56 15.09 -14.51
C PHE A 246 13.75 15.82 -15.16
N SER A 247 14.87 15.89 -14.45
CA SER A 247 16.12 16.49 -14.95
C SER A 247 16.72 15.80 -16.18
N SER A 248 16.29 14.57 -16.49
CA SER A 248 16.74 13.82 -17.67
C SER A 248 15.88 14.07 -18.92
N LEU A 249 14.81 14.87 -18.80
CA LEU A 249 13.87 15.19 -19.86
C LEU A 249 14.35 16.38 -20.69
N LYS A 250 14.06 16.37 -22.00
CA LYS A 250 14.34 17.47 -22.93
C LYS A 250 13.14 18.41 -22.94
N LEU A 251 13.27 19.54 -22.24
CA LEU A 251 12.20 20.50 -22.08
C LEU A 251 12.11 21.45 -23.28
N ASN A 252 10.92 22.01 -23.51
CA ASN A 252 10.72 23.10 -24.46
C ASN A 252 11.32 24.42 -23.94
N SER A 253 11.22 25.50 -24.73
CA SER A 253 11.75 26.83 -24.38
C SER A 253 11.14 27.43 -23.11
N ASP A 254 9.96 26.97 -22.71
CA ASP A 254 9.24 27.44 -21.52
C ASP A 254 9.57 26.60 -20.28
N GLY A 255 10.51 25.64 -20.38
CA GLY A 255 10.88 24.74 -19.29
C GLY A 255 9.82 23.68 -18.99
N MET A 256 9.02 23.30 -19.98
CA MET A 256 7.93 22.33 -19.84
C MET A 256 8.09 21.15 -20.79
N ILE A 257 7.47 20.02 -20.44
CA ILE A 257 7.33 18.86 -21.31
C ILE A 257 5.88 18.70 -21.77
N PRO A 258 5.61 18.55 -23.08
CA PRO A 258 4.30 18.14 -23.57
C PRO A 258 3.95 16.73 -23.12
N VAL A 259 2.67 16.51 -22.81
CA VAL A 259 2.13 15.22 -22.41
C VAL A 259 0.90 14.91 -23.24
N VAL A 260 0.98 13.84 -24.04
CA VAL A 260 -0.17 13.25 -24.72
C VAL A 260 -0.85 12.31 -23.74
N VAL A 261 -2.15 12.48 -23.56
CA VAL A 261 -2.94 11.70 -22.60
C VAL A 261 -3.86 10.77 -23.38
N GLN A 262 -3.80 9.49 -23.07
CA GLN A 262 -4.56 8.45 -23.75
C GLN A 262 -5.31 7.59 -22.73
N ASP A 263 -6.55 7.20 -23.02
CA ASP A 263 -7.24 6.23 -22.19
C ASP A 263 -6.55 4.86 -22.30
N TYR A 264 -6.21 4.25 -21.17
CA TYR A 264 -5.42 3.02 -21.16
C TYR A 264 -6.20 1.79 -21.67
N MET A 265 -7.52 1.81 -21.60
CA MET A 265 -8.39 0.70 -22.03
C MET A 265 -8.70 0.81 -23.51
N THR A 266 -9.11 1.99 -23.96
CA THR A 266 -9.59 2.19 -25.34
C THR A 266 -8.49 2.62 -26.31
N ASN A 267 -7.35 3.07 -25.79
CA ASN A 267 -6.29 3.76 -26.53
C ASN A 267 -6.78 5.04 -27.23
N GLU A 268 -7.92 5.60 -26.84
CA GLU A 268 -8.39 6.89 -27.36
C GLU A 268 -7.52 8.03 -26.82
N VAL A 269 -7.04 8.93 -27.71
CA VAL A 269 -6.32 10.12 -27.27
C VAL A 269 -7.31 11.10 -26.66
N LEU A 270 -7.10 11.45 -25.40
CA LEU A 270 -8.00 12.26 -24.58
C LEU A 270 -7.66 13.74 -24.66
N MET A 271 -6.38 14.10 -24.50
CA MET A 271 -5.95 15.50 -24.49
C MET A 271 -4.43 15.63 -24.66
N VAL A 272 -3.98 16.85 -24.90
CA VAL A 272 -2.57 17.25 -24.78
C VAL A 272 -2.47 18.35 -23.73
N ALA A 273 -1.48 18.23 -22.84
CA ALA A 273 -1.19 19.21 -21.80
C ALA A 273 0.33 19.38 -21.63
N TYR A 274 0.73 20.20 -20.66
CA TYR A 274 2.14 20.46 -20.35
C TYR A 274 2.39 20.24 -18.87
N MET A 275 3.60 19.79 -18.53
CA MET A 275 4.08 19.67 -17.15
C MET A 275 5.39 20.44 -16.99
N ASN A 276 5.50 21.18 -15.89
CA ASN A 276 6.80 21.59 -15.34
C ASN A 276 7.28 20.52 -14.33
N GLU A 277 8.45 20.73 -13.71
CA GLU A 277 9.03 19.78 -12.76
C GLU A 277 8.08 19.45 -11.60
N GLU A 278 7.43 20.48 -11.05
CA GLU A 278 6.50 20.31 -9.93
C GLU A 278 5.27 19.46 -10.33
N ALA A 279 4.68 19.73 -11.49
CA ALA A 279 3.56 18.97 -12.02
C ALA A 279 3.94 17.50 -12.32
N TYR A 280 5.13 17.27 -12.88
CA TYR A 280 5.65 15.92 -13.12
C TYR A 280 5.86 15.17 -11.80
N ASN A 281 6.58 15.76 -10.86
CA ASN A 281 6.86 15.15 -9.56
C ASN A 281 5.56 14.88 -8.79
N LYS A 282 4.58 15.79 -8.87
CA LYS A 282 3.23 15.57 -8.31
C LYS A 282 2.53 14.41 -9.01
N THR A 283 2.59 14.32 -10.33
CA THR A 283 1.97 13.22 -11.10
C THR A 283 2.58 11.88 -10.71
N VAL A 284 3.92 11.76 -10.73
CA VAL A 284 4.64 10.55 -10.35
C VAL A 284 4.35 10.17 -8.90
N SER A 285 4.39 11.14 -7.98
CA SER A 285 4.21 10.88 -6.55
C SER A 285 2.77 10.61 -6.12
N THR A 286 1.78 11.13 -6.86
CA THR A 286 0.35 11.00 -6.53
C THR A 286 -0.42 10.06 -7.44
N GLY A 287 0.17 9.61 -8.55
CA GLY A 287 -0.52 8.79 -9.54
C GLY A 287 -1.72 9.48 -10.20
N ARG A 288 -1.96 10.77 -9.91
CA ARG A 288 -3.02 11.57 -10.49
C ARG A 288 -2.39 12.58 -11.45
N MET A 289 -2.95 12.70 -12.64
CA MET A 289 -2.43 13.65 -13.63
C MET A 289 -2.50 15.08 -13.08
N THR A 290 -1.32 15.68 -12.96
CA THR A 290 -1.14 17.08 -12.58
C THR A 290 -0.46 17.79 -13.74
N TYR A 291 -1.06 18.89 -14.19
CA TYR A 291 -0.58 19.68 -15.30
C TYR A 291 -0.14 21.07 -14.84
N TYR A 292 0.60 21.77 -15.68
CA TYR A 292 0.86 23.19 -15.52
C TYR A 292 0.00 24.00 -16.50
N SER A 293 -0.88 24.85 -15.97
CA SER A 293 -1.76 25.68 -16.77
C SER A 293 -1.03 26.93 -17.22
N ARG A 294 -0.57 26.98 -18.47
CA ARG A 294 0.17 28.13 -19.03
C ARG A 294 -0.61 29.45 -19.01
N SER A 295 -1.93 29.41 -19.11
CA SER A 295 -2.77 30.62 -19.07
C SER A 295 -3.03 31.14 -17.66
N ARG A 296 -3.05 30.25 -16.66
CA ARG A 296 -3.30 30.59 -15.25
C ARG A 296 -2.01 30.68 -14.42
N ASN A 297 -0.90 30.22 -14.98
CA ASN A 297 0.41 30.15 -14.34
C ASN A 297 0.39 29.38 -13.01
N GLU A 298 -0.37 28.29 -12.96
CA GLU A 298 -0.60 27.49 -11.74
C GLU A 298 -0.61 25.99 -12.02
N LEU A 299 -0.37 25.19 -10.98
CA LEU A 299 -0.59 23.75 -11.00
C LEU A 299 -2.08 23.42 -11.10
N TRP A 300 -2.39 22.40 -11.89
CA TRP A 300 -3.74 21.94 -12.12
C TRP A 300 -3.80 20.41 -12.00
N ILE A 301 -4.27 19.93 -10.84
CA ILE A 301 -4.58 18.51 -10.66
C ILE A 301 -5.93 18.23 -11.33
N LYS A 302 -5.94 17.33 -12.32
CA LYS A 302 -7.14 17.03 -13.10
C LYS A 302 -8.22 16.40 -12.21
N GLY A 303 -9.41 16.99 -12.25
CA GLY A 303 -10.60 16.47 -11.55
C GLY A 303 -10.90 17.13 -10.21
N LEU A 304 -9.99 17.93 -9.62
CA LEU A 304 -10.24 18.54 -8.30
C LEU A 304 -11.51 19.39 -8.23
N THR A 305 -11.80 20.16 -9.29
CA THR A 305 -13.00 21.01 -9.35
C THR A 305 -14.18 20.29 -9.98
N SER A 306 -13.93 19.42 -10.97
CA SER A 306 -14.98 18.83 -11.80
C SER A 306 -15.41 17.42 -11.40
N GLY A 307 -14.67 16.74 -10.53
CA GLY A 307 -14.82 15.32 -10.24
C GLY A 307 -14.32 14.37 -11.36
N HIS A 308 -13.83 14.91 -12.48
CA HIS A 308 -13.38 14.10 -13.61
C HIS A 308 -11.87 13.85 -13.55
N PHE A 309 -11.47 12.80 -12.81
CA PHE A 309 -10.07 12.48 -12.53
C PHE A 309 -9.37 11.72 -13.66
N GLN A 310 -8.04 11.77 -13.65
CA GLN A 310 -7.17 10.96 -14.50
C GLN A 310 -6.12 10.30 -13.63
N TYR A 311 -6.12 8.96 -13.58
CA TYR A 311 -5.15 8.16 -12.82
C TYR A 311 -4.14 7.54 -13.77
N VAL A 312 -2.85 7.76 -13.50
CA VAL A 312 -1.73 7.25 -14.29
C VAL A 312 -1.71 5.72 -14.21
N LYS A 313 -1.65 5.05 -15.36
CA LYS A 313 -1.38 3.61 -15.48
C LYS A 313 0.03 3.36 -15.96
N GLU A 314 0.39 4.05 -17.03
CA GLU A 314 1.70 3.93 -17.66
C GLU A 314 2.15 5.31 -18.11
N LEU A 315 3.44 5.59 -17.95
CA LEU A 315 4.11 6.75 -18.51
C LEU A 315 5.19 6.25 -19.45
N TYR A 316 5.11 6.68 -20.70
CA TYR A 316 6.14 6.44 -21.69
C TYR A 316 6.82 7.76 -22.00
N LEU A 317 8.13 7.67 -22.19
CA LEU A 317 8.94 8.72 -22.75
C LEU A 317 9.25 8.35 -24.18
N ASP A 318 9.16 9.31 -25.11
CA ASP A 318 9.51 9.07 -26.49
C ASP A 318 11.02 8.93 -26.71
N CYS A 319 11.43 8.71 -27.96
CA CYS A 319 12.80 8.29 -28.27
C CYS A 319 13.85 9.39 -28.04
N ASP A 320 13.48 10.66 -28.13
CA ASP A 320 14.38 11.80 -27.89
C ASP A 320 14.06 12.58 -26.61
N LYS A 321 13.16 12.02 -25.78
CA LYS A 321 12.87 12.43 -24.41
C LYS A 321 12.22 13.80 -24.29
N ASP A 322 11.52 14.27 -25.32
CA ASP A 322 10.87 15.57 -25.30
C ASP A 322 9.35 15.52 -25.20
N THR A 323 8.75 14.32 -25.22
CA THR A 323 7.31 14.15 -25.05
C THR A 323 6.98 12.94 -24.19
N LEU A 324 6.01 13.12 -23.27
CA LEU A 324 5.43 12.01 -22.51
C LEU A 324 4.13 11.52 -23.16
N LEU A 325 3.94 10.20 -23.16
CA LEU A 325 2.64 9.57 -23.35
C LEU A 325 2.17 9.04 -21.99
N ALA A 326 1.09 9.61 -21.47
CA ALA A 326 0.43 9.16 -20.27
C ALA A 326 -0.79 8.32 -20.63
N LYS A 327 -0.73 7.02 -20.34
CA LYS A 327 -1.91 6.16 -20.39
C LYS A 327 -2.61 6.22 -19.04
N VAL A 328 -3.86 6.62 -19.05
CA VAL A 328 -4.62 6.94 -17.84
C VAL A 328 -5.94 6.20 -17.78
N LEU A 329 -6.39 5.86 -16.57
CA LEU A 329 -7.79 5.59 -16.30
C LEU A 329 -8.52 6.92 -16.16
N GLN A 330 -9.40 7.21 -17.11
CA GLN A 330 -10.22 8.41 -17.12
C GLN A 330 -11.53 8.19 -16.34
N ILE A 331 -11.75 8.98 -15.28
CA ILE A 331 -13.04 9.07 -14.59
C ILE A 331 -13.80 10.29 -15.12
N GLY A 332 -15.03 10.09 -15.58
CA GLY A 332 -15.82 11.15 -16.21
C GLY A 332 -15.22 11.64 -17.54
N ASN A 333 -15.42 12.92 -17.86
CA ASN A 333 -14.98 13.50 -19.14
C ASN A 333 -13.60 14.18 -19.04
N ALA A 334 -12.73 13.97 -20.04
CA ALA A 334 -11.44 14.68 -20.10
C ALA A 334 -11.64 16.16 -20.46
N CYS A 335 -12.56 16.47 -21.38
CA CYS A 335 -12.78 17.83 -21.87
C CYS A 335 -13.71 18.64 -20.96
N HIS A 336 -13.42 19.94 -20.84
CA HIS A 336 -14.26 20.88 -20.10
C HIS A 336 -15.62 21.15 -20.77
N THR A 337 -15.76 20.82 -22.06
CA THR A 337 -17.02 20.95 -22.81
C THR A 337 -18.03 19.84 -22.50
N GLY A 338 -17.62 18.84 -21.70
CA GLY A 338 -18.41 17.63 -21.44
C GLY A 338 -18.18 16.50 -22.44
N ALA A 339 -17.32 16.70 -23.46
CA ALA A 339 -16.87 15.62 -24.33
C ALA A 339 -15.85 14.71 -23.62
N TYR A 340 -15.90 13.41 -23.92
CA TYR A 340 -14.98 12.44 -23.32
C TYR A 340 -13.51 12.74 -23.68
N SER A 341 -13.22 13.01 -24.95
CA SER A 341 -11.93 13.49 -25.46
C SER A 341 -12.00 14.97 -25.84
N CYS A 342 -10.87 15.68 -25.85
CA CYS A 342 -10.70 17.01 -26.45
C CYS A 342 -10.66 16.97 -27.99
N PHE A 343 -10.46 15.79 -28.59
CA PHE A 343 -10.35 15.57 -30.04
C PHE A 343 -11.67 15.12 -30.68
N PHE A 344 -12.77 15.75 -30.31
CA PHE A 344 -14.13 15.36 -30.74
C PHE A 344 -14.59 15.99 -32.07
N ASN A 345 -13.86 16.99 -32.58
CA ASN A 345 -14.21 17.65 -33.85
C ASN A 345 -13.54 16.93 -35.02
N LYS A 346 -14.34 16.27 -35.86
CA LYS A 346 -13.88 15.62 -37.10
C LYS A 346 -13.70 16.66 -38.20
N LEU A 347 -12.49 16.72 -38.78
CA LEU A 347 -12.16 17.69 -39.84
C LEU A 347 -12.32 17.13 -41.26
N ILE A 348 -12.21 15.81 -41.44
CA ILE A 348 -12.34 15.09 -42.71
C ILE A 348 -13.17 13.84 -42.46
#